data_AF-A0A523YCU9-F1
#
_entry.id   AF-A0A523YCU9-F1
#
_cell.length_a   1.000
_cell.length_b   1.000
_cell.length_c   1.000
_cell.angle_alpha   90.00
_cell.angle_beta   90.00
_cell.angle_gamma   90.00
#
_symmetry.space_group_name_H-M   'P 1'
#
loop_
_entity.id
_entity.type
_entity.pdbx_description
1 polymer ?
#
loop_
_entity_poly.entity_id
_entity_poly.type
_entity_poly.pdbx_seq_one_letter_code
_entity_poly.pdbx_strand_id
1 'polypeptide(L)'
;MIQHILDSGIGIDGSFIFGFDNEDTSIFERTLEFIVKIRLPAATFSILTPYPGTKLKEKLEEKGRIIDRNWEHYNGTHSVFKPAKMTPDQLEEGRTWIKQEFYSYMNIFKRVGFFGDHLLYKWLYNLLKKGGTSKVKQKTASNPHT
;
A
#
# COMPACT_ATOMS: atom_id res chain seq x y z
N MET A 1 -9.09 -20.36 9.18
CA MET A 1 -9.72 -19.24 9.92
C MET A 1 -10.13 -18.09 9.00
N ILE A 2 -9.21 -17.41 8.31
CA ILE A 2 -9.54 -16.27 7.42
C ILE A 2 -10.55 -16.65 6.32
N GLN A 3 -10.38 -17.82 5.70
CA GLN A 3 -11.29 -18.30 4.65
C GLN A 3 -12.74 -18.45 5.13
N HIS A 4 -12.95 -18.96 6.35
CA HIS A 4 -14.30 -19.11 6.92
C HIS A 4 -15.04 -17.77 7.08
N ILE A 5 -14.32 -16.69 7.41
CA ILE A 5 -14.92 -15.35 7.55
C ILE A 5 -15.30 -14.79 6.18
N LEU A 6 -14.44 -14.97 5.19
CA LEU A 6 -14.70 -14.55 3.80
C LEU A 6 -15.90 -15.30 3.21
N ASP A 7 -15.99 -16.60 3.44
CA ASP A 7 -17.07 -17.45 2.96
C ASP A 7 -18.41 -17.13 3.65
N SER A 8 -18.37 -16.52 4.84
CA SER A 8 -19.56 -16.06 5.59
C SER A 8 -20.14 -14.73 5.06
N GLY A 9 -19.56 -14.15 4.01
CA GLY A 9 -20.03 -12.90 3.40
C GLY A 9 -19.61 -11.63 4.15
N ILE A 10 -18.73 -11.73 5.15
CA ILE A 10 -18.22 -10.59 5.91
C ILE A 10 -17.08 -9.92 5.12
N GLY A 11 -17.22 -8.62 4.85
CA GLY A 11 -16.19 -7.84 4.17
C GLY A 11 -14.94 -7.69 5.03
N ILE A 12 -13.79 -8.14 4.53
CA ILE A 12 -12.48 -7.98 5.18
C ILE A 12 -11.65 -6.95 4.40
N ASP A 13 -11.15 -5.93 5.10
CA ASP A 13 -10.13 -5.01 4.57
C ASP A 13 -8.78 -5.32 5.25
N GLY A 14 -7.77 -5.70 4.46
CA GLY A 14 -6.44 -5.99 4.97
C GLY A 14 -5.54 -4.76 4.94
N SER A 15 -5.00 -4.38 6.10
CA SER A 15 -4.03 -3.30 6.22
C SER A 15 -2.61 -3.85 6.31
N PHE A 16 -1.74 -3.44 5.38
CA PHE A 16 -0.35 -3.89 5.28
C PHE A 16 0.60 -2.70 5.39
N ILE A 17 1.64 -2.85 6.20
CA ILE A 17 2.67 -1.83 6.44
C ILE A 17 4.01 -2.38 5.94
N PHE A 18 4.76 -1.59 5.17
CA PHE A 18 6.07 -1.96 4.61
C PHE A 18 7.21 -1.07 5.13
N GLY A 19 8.42 -1.61 5.19
CA GLY A 19 9.64 -0.89 5.53
C GLY A 19 10.33 -1.37 6.81
N PHE A 20 9.97 -2.54 7.33
CA PHE A 20 10.63 -3.12 8.49
C PHE A 20 12.07 -3.54 8.16
N ASP A 21 12.96 -3.55 9.17
CA ASP A 21 14.40 -3.79 8.99
C ASP A 21 14.74 -5.17 8.40
N ASN A 22 13.83 -6.14 8.53
CA ASN A 22 13.99 -7.48 7.98
C ASN A 22 13.47 -7.62 6.53
N GLU A 23 12.81 -6.60 5.98
CA GLU A 23 12.18 -6.62 4.66
C GLU A 23 13.10 -6.04 3.58
N ASP A 24 13.14 -6.71 2.44
CA ASP A 24 13.74 -6.24 1.17
C ASP A 24 12.63 -6.08 0.11
N THR A 25 13.01 -5.71 -1.12
CA THR A 25 12.05 -5.44 -2.20
C THR A 25 11.19 -6.65 -2.60
N SER A 26 11.58 -7.89 -2.25
CA SER A 26 10.76 -9.08 -2.53
C SER A 26 9.46 -9.13 -1.72
N ILE A 27 9.34 -8.32 -0.65
CA ILE A 27 8.15 -8.33 0.22
C ILE A 27 6.86 -7.96 -0.53
N PHE A 28 6.97 -7.08 -1.53
CA PHE A 28 5.80 -6.61 -2.28
C PHE A 28 5.16 -7.74 -3.09
N GLU A 29 5.98 -8.51 -3.81
CA GLU A 29 5.51 -9.65 -4.60
C GLU A 29 4.95 -10.76 -3.71
N ARG A 30 5.67 -11.12 -2.64
CA ARG A 30 5.21 -12.14 -1.68
C ARG A 30 3.89 -11.76 -1.02
N THR A 31 3.71 -10.48 -0.70
CA THR A 31 2.45 -9.98 -0.13
C THR A 31 1.33 -10.05 -1.16
N LEU A 32 1.59 -9.66 -2.41
CA LEU A 32 0.62 -9.75 -3.50
C LEU A 32 0.16 -11.19 -3.73
N GLU A 33 1.09 -12.13 -3.83
CA GLU A 33 0.78 -13.56 -4.00
C GLU A 33 -0.12 -14.07 -2.87
N PHE A 34 0.21 -13.73 -1.62
CA PHE A 34 -0.56 -14.13 -0.46
C PHE A 34 -1.99 -13.57 -0.51
N ILE A 35 -2.16 -12.26 -0.69
CA ILE A 35 -3.49 -11.61 -0.66
C ILE A 35 -4.36 -11.98 -1.86
N VAL A 36 -3.74 -12.30 -3.00
CA VAL A 36 -4.45 -12.85 -4.17
C VAL A 36 -4.89 -14.28 -3.91
N LYS A 37 -4.02 -15.12 -3.33
CA LYS A 37 -4.32 -16.52 -3.01
C LYS A 37 -5.51 -16.65 -2.06
N ILE A 38 -5.60 -15.80 -1.04
CA ILE A 38 -6.72 -15.80 -0.08
C ILE A 38 -7.96 -15.04 -0.59
N ARG A 39 -7.92 -14.50 -1.82
CA ARG A 39 -9.02 -13.72 -2.43
C ARG A 39 -9.50 -12.55 -1.58
N LEU A 40 -8.55 -11.80 -1.00
CA LEU A 40 -8.88 -10.66 -0.17
C LEU A 40 -9.67 -9.61 -0.98
N PRO A 41 -10.82 -9.13 -0.50
CA PRO A 41 -11.67 -8.25 -1.30
C PRO A 41 -11.16 -6.81 -1.36
N ALA A 42 -10.58 -6.31 -0.27
CA ALA A 42 -9.98 -4.98 -0.18
C ALA A 42 -8.68 -5.01 0.61
N ALA A 43 -7.75 -4.13 0.24
CA ALA A 43 -6.50 -3.95 0.98
C ALA A 43 -6.04 -2.49 0.94
N THR A 44 -5.40 -2.08 2.03
CA THR A 44 -4.74 -0.79 2.20
C THR A 44 -3.25 -1.01 2.47
N PHE A 45 -2.42 -0.27 1.74
CA PHE A 45 -0.97 -0.40 1.81
C PHE A 45 -0.34 0.91 2.28
N SER A 46 0.46 0.85 3.34
CA SER A 46 1.15 2.01 3.93
C SER A 46 2.63 1.74 4.16
N ILE A 47 3.38 2.83 4.30
CA ILE A 47 4.80 2.84 4.67
C ILE A 47 4.91 3.03 6.18
N LEU A 48 5.82 2.27 6.80
CA LEU A 48 6.15 2.40 8.21
C LEU A 48 6.57 3.84 8.52
N THR A 49 5.80 4.53 9.36
CA THR A 49 6.03 5.95 9.65
C THR A 49 6.46 6.12 11.11
N PRO A 50 7.68 6.60 11.38
CA PRO A 50 8.18 6.79 12.74
C PRO A 50 7.63 8.07 13.36
N TYR A 51 6.42 8.01 13.91
CA TYR A 51 5.78 9.15 14.56
C TYR A 51 6.57 9.64 15.79
N PRO A 52 6.61 10.96 16.05
CA PRO A 52 7.26 11.51 17.23
C PRO A 52 6.68 10.98 18.54
N GLY A 53 7.55 10.73 19.51
CA GLY A 53 7.22 10.07 20.78
C GLY A 53 7.14 8.54 20.70
N THR A 54 7.39 7.93 19.54
CA THR A 54 7.47 6.45 19.43
C THR A 54 8.89 5.95 19.61
N LYS A 55 9.04 4.75 20.22
CA LYS A 55 10.33 4.04 20.29
C LYS A 55 10.96 3.76 18.92
N LEU A 56 10.13 3.67 17.88
CA LEU A 56 10.61 3.49 16.51
C LEU A 56 11.36 4.73 16.02
N LYS A 57 10.82 5.92 16.30
CA LYS A 57 11.44 7.20 15.97
C LYS A 57 12.78 7.36 16.66
N GLU A 58 12.83 7.16 17.97
CA GLU A 58 14.07 7.20 18.77
C GLU A 58 15.16 6.30 18.17
N LYS A 59 14.83 5.02 17.92
CA LYS A 59 15.76 4.04 17.34
C LYS A 59 16.26 4.43 15.95
N LEU A 60 15.42 5.01 15.11
CA LEU A 60 15.81 5.42 13.77
C LEU A 60 16.63 6.73 13.79
N GLU A 61 16.41 7.60 14.76
CA GLU A 61 17.23 8.80 14.98
C GLU A 61 18.63 8.44 15.49
N GLU A 62 18.72 7.56 16.48
CA GLU A 62 20.00 7.03 16.98
C GLU A 62 20.84 6.38 15.87
N LYS A 63 20.17 5.68 14.94
CA LYS A 63 20.81 5.06 13.77
C LYS A 63 21.09 6.03 12.61
N GLY A 64 20.72 7.30 12.73
CA GLY A 64 20.89 8.30 11.66
C GLY A 64 20.07 7.99 10.40
N ARG A 65 18.93 7.30 10.54
CA ARG A 65 18.11 6.81 9.42
C ARG A 65 16.89 7.68 9.11
N ILE A 66 16.60 8.71 9.89
CA ILE A 66 15.57 9.70 9.55
C ILE A 66 16.10 10.64 8.47
N ILE A 67 15.43 10.66 7.31
CA ILE A 67 15.81 11.49 6.16
C ILE A 67 14.89 12.70 5.97
N ASP A 68 13.70 12.67 6.57
CA ASP A 68 12.73 13.75 6.49
C ASP A 68 12.07 14.06 7.86
N ARG A 69 11.93 15.34 8.17
CA ARG A 69 11.31 15.88 9.39
C ARG A 69 10.13 16.79 9.11
N ASN A 70 9.74 17.00 7.85
CA ASN A 70 8.53 17.71 7.51
C ASN A 70 7.31 16.86 7.94
N TRP A 71 6.54 17.36 8.89
CA TRP A 71 5.34 16.72 9.42
C TRP A 71 4.29 16.40 8.36
N GLU A 72 4.19 17.21 7.30
CA GLU A 72 3.23 16.97 6.21
C GLU A 72 3.48 15.64 5.47
N HIS A 73 4.71 15.14 5.55
CA HIS A 73 5.11 13.90 4.90
C HIS A 73 4.84 12.66 5.78
N TYR A 74 4.43 12.82 7.04
CA TYR A 74 4.15 11.72 7.98
C TYR A 74 2.73 11.14 7.75
N ASN A 75 2.43 10.81 6.49
CA ASN A 75 1.10 10.44 6.01
C ASN A 75 0.93 8.93 5.69
N GLY A 76 1.92 8.11 6.02
CA GLY A 76 1.88 6.66 5.75
C GLY A 76 2.06 6.29 4.28
N THR A 77 2.45 7.22 3.41
CA THR A 77 2.68 6.97 1.98
C THR A 77 4.01 7.50 1.47
N HIS A 78 4.62 8.45 2.19
CA HIS A 78 5.96 8.96 1.91
C HIS A 78 6.99 8.35 2.87
N SER A 79 8.19 8.09 2.37
CA SER A 79 9.28 7.50 3.14
C SER A 79 10.10 8.57 3.85
N VAL A 80 9.79 8.80 5.12
CA VAL A 80 10.51 9.79 5.97
C VAL A 80 11.79 9.23 6.62
N PHE A 81 12.11 7.97 6.34
CA PHE A 81 13.31 7.28 6.85
C PHE A 81 13.95 6.40 5.77
N LYS A 82 15.18 5.96 6.00
CA LYS A 82 15.92 5.00 5.16
C LYS A 82 15.69 3.57 5.66
N PRO A 83 15.06 2.67 4.89
CA PRO A 83 14.96 1.24 5.22
C PRO A 83 16.32 0.53 5.24
N ALA A 84 16.40 -0.66 5.83
CA ALA A 84 17.67 -1.34 6.04
C ALA A 84 18.17 -2.06 4.78
N LYS A 85 17.26 -2.61 3.96
CA LYS A 85 17.57 -3.46 2.80
C LYS A 85 17.01 -2.94 1.47
N MET A 86 16.51 -1.70 1.44
CA MET A 86 16.03 -1.04 0.22
C MET A 86 16.18 0.48 0.35
N THR A 87 16.15 1.20 -0.76
CA THR A 87 16.12 2.66 -0.76
C THR A 87 14.73 3.20 -0.40
N PRO A 88 14.62 4.45 0.08
CA PRO A 88 13.34 5.13 0.25
C PRO A 88 12.48 5.09 -1.02
N ASP A 89 13.10 5.36 -2.18
CA ASP A 89 12.42 5.34 -3.47
C ASP A 89 11.88 3.95 -3.81
N GLN A 90 12.68 2.89 -3.60
CA GLN A 90 12.23 1.51 -3.80
C GLN A 90 11.04 1.14 -2.90
N LEU A 91 10.99 1.69 -1.68
CA LEU A 91 9.87 1.48 -0.76
C LEU A 91 8.60 2.18 -1.26
N GLU A 92 8.69 3.43 -1.72
CA GLU A 92 7.56 4.17 -2.29
C GLU A 92 7.06 3.58 -3.60
N GLU A 93 7.98 3.22 -4.49
CA GLU A 93 7.70 2.57 -5.77
C GLU A 93 7.05 1.20 -5.55
N GLY A 94 7.62 0.36 -4.69
CA GLY A 94 7.08 -0.97 -4.38
C GLY A 94 5.69 -0.91 -3.74
N ARG A 95 5.46 0.05 -2.83
CA ARG A 95 4.13 0.32 -2.25
C ARG A 95 3.13 0.78 -3.31
N THR A 96 3.57 1.59 -4.27
CA THR A 96 2.72 2.03 -5.38
C THR A 96 2.41 0.88 -6.34
N TRP A 97 3.41 0.07 -6.67
CA TRP A 97 3.31 -1.10 -7.53
C TRP A 97 2.33 -2.13 -6.97
N ILE A 98 2.47 -2.55 -5.70
CA ILE A 98 1.57 -3.55 -5.11
C ILE A 98 0.12 -3.06 -5.07
N LYS A 99 -0.10 -1.76 -4.82
CA LYS A 99 -1.43 -1.16 -4.88
C LYS A 99 -2.01 -1.27 -6.29
N GLN A 100 -1.24 -0.92 -7.31
CA GLN A 100 -1.67 -0.99 -8.71
C GLN A 100 -1.95 -2.43 -9.13
N GLU A 101 -1.07 -3.36 -8.78
CA GLU A 101 -1.22 -4.77 -9.10
C GLU A 101 -2.41 -5.40 -8.36
N PHE A 102 -2.58 -5.12 -7.08
CA PHE A 102 -3.72 -5.65 -6.33
C PHE A 102 -5.06 -5.19 -6.95
N TYR A 103 -5.16 -3.93 -7.38
CA TYR A 103 -6.36 -3.41 -8.04
C TYR A 103 -6.32 -3.52 -9.58
N SER A 104 -5.42 -4.33 -10.15
CA SER A 104 -5.38 -4.61 -11.58
C SER A 104 -6.54 -5.52 -11.98
N TYR A 105 -7.02 -5.38 -13.22
CA TYR A 105 -8.18 -6.15 -13.69
C TYR A 105 -7.93 -7.66 -13.56
N MET A 106 -6.75 -8.14 -13.94
CA MET A 106 -6.41 -9.57 -13.85
C MET A 106 -6.45 -10.11 -12.42
N ASN A 107 -5.94 -9.34 -11.46
CA ASN A 107 -5.95 -9.77 -10.07
C ASN A 107 -7.36 -9.62 -9.44
N ILE A 108 -8.16 -8.64 -9.86
CA ILE A 108 -9.58 -8.56 -9.50
C ILE A 108 -10.32 -9.80 -10.02
N PHE A 109 -10.13 -10.17 -11.29
CA PHE A 109 -10.75 -11.36 -11.89
C PHE A 109 -10.34 -12.65 -11.16
N LYS A 110 -9.03 -12.82 -10.86
CA LYS A 110 -8.52 -13.97 -10.10
C LYS A 110 -9.13 -14.08 -8.69
N ARG A 111 -9.47 -12.95 -8.07
CA ARG A 111 -10.05 -12.93 -6.71
C ARG A 111 -11.57 -13.06 -6.68
N VAL A 112 -12.29 -12.47 -7.63
CA VAL A 112 -13.75 -12.33 -7.58
C VAL A 112 -14.50 -13.39 -8.41
N GLY A 113 -13.92 -13.91 -9.50
CA GLY A 113 -14.62 -14.82 -10.41
C GLY A 113 -15.81 -14.17 -11.14
N PHE A 114 -16.41 -14.88 -12.11
CA PHE A 114 -17.49 -14.38 -12.98
C PHE A 114 -18.92 -14.61 -12.46
N PHE A 115 -19.11 -15.26 -11.29
CA PHE A 115 -20.44 -15.71 -10.84
C PHE A 115 -20.75 -15.23 -9.42
N GLY A 116 -21.71 -14.29 -9.27
CA GLY A 116 -22.32 -13.91 -8.00
C GLY A 116 -23.03 -12.55 -8.02
N ASP A 117 -24.31 -12.51 -7.64
CA ASP A 117 -25.28 -11.41 -7.81
C ASP A 117 -24.98 -10.05 -7.13
N HIS A 118 -23.77 -9.84 -6.60
CA HIS A 118 -23.28 -8.58 -6.03
C HIS A 118 -22.22 -7.88 -6.91
N LEU A 119 -22.14 -8.27 -8.18
CA LEU A 119 -21.08 -7.90 -9.15
C LEU A 119 -20.94 -6.38 -9.35
N LEU A 120 -22.04 -5.66 -9.61
CA LEU A 120 -21.98 -4.25 -10.05
C LEU A 120 -21.43 -3.29 -8.99
N TYR A 121 -21.84 -3.44 -7.73
CA TYR A 121 -21.40 -2.54 -6.66
C TYR A 121 -19.93 -2.77 -6.28
N LYS A 122 -19.46 -4.02 -6.27
CA LYS A 122 -18.04 -4.33 -6.02
C LYS A 122 -17.13 -3.86 -7.16
N TRP A 123 -17.60 -3.98 -8.41
CA TRP A 123 -16.91 -3.40 -9.57
C TRP A 123 -16.87 -1.87 -9.50
N LEU A 124 -18.01 -1.22 -9.19
CA LEU A 124 -18.09 0.23 -9.04
C LEU A 124 -17.18 0.75 -7.93
N TYR A 125 -17.18 0.11 -6.76
CA TYR A 125 -16.30 0.46 -5.63
C TYR A 125 -14.80 0.39 -6.01
N ASN A 126 -14.38 -0.68 -6.69
CA ASN A 126 -13.00 -0.83 -7.15
C ASN A 126 -12.63 0.17 -8.25
N LEU A 127 -13.56 0.47 -9.18
CA LEU A 127 -13.37 1.50 -10.21
C LEU A 127 -13.26 2.91 -9.62
N LEU A 128 -14.07 3.23 -8.60
CA LEU A 128 -14.02 4.50 -7.88
C LEU A 128 -12.67 4.69 -7.16
N LYS A 129 -12.16 3.65 -6.50
CA LYS A 129 -10.83 3.70 -5.85
C LYS A 129 -9.68 3.82 -6.87
N LYS A 130 -9.82 3.26 -8.07
CA LYS A 130 -8.87 3.45 -9.18
C LYS A 130 -8.89 4.89 -9.71
N GLY A 131 -10.06 5.52 -9.81
CA GLY A 131 -10.23 6.91 -10.27
C GLY A 131 -9.51 7.98 -9.42
N GLY A 132 -9.20 7.69 -8.15
CA GLY A 132 -8.41 8.57 -7.30
C GLY A 132 -6.91 8.65 -7.66
N THR A 133 -6.38 7.69 -8.43
CA THR A 133 -4.96 7.64 -8.78
C THR A 133 -4.57 8.45 -10.02
N SER A 134 -5.54 8.86 -10.86
CA SER A 134 -5.24 9.58 -12.10
C SER A 134 -5.04 11.10 -11.93
N LYS A 135 -5.53 11.71 -10.84
CA LYS A 135 -5.49 13.17 -10.65
C LYS A 135 -4.20 13.74 -10.05
N VAL A 136 -3.29 12.91 -9.53
CA VAL A 136 -2.06 13.42 -8.87
C VAL A 136 -0.90 13.66 -9.85
N LYS A 137 -0.93 13.07 -11.06
CA LYS A 137 0.18 13.17 -12.03
C LYS A 137 0.18 14.43 -12.91
N GLN A 138 -0.77 15.36 -12.75
CA GLN A 138 -0.88 16.57 -13.59
C GLN A 138 -0.60 17.91 -12.87
N LYS A 139 -0.34 17.94 -11.56
CA LYS A 139 -0.15 19.22 -10.82
C LYS A 139 1.29 19.57 -10.43
N THR A 140 2.28 18.71 -10.71
CA THR A 140 3.70 18.96 -10.41
C THR A 140 4.58 19.28 -11.63
N ALA A 141 4.01 19.39 -12.82
CA ALA A 141 4.75 19.68 -14.06
C ALA A 141 4.54 21.11 -14.63
N SER A 142 4.00 22.05 -13.85
CA SER A 142 3.82 23.43 -14.31
C SER A 142 4.01 24.44 -13.17
N ASN A 143 5.26 24.72 -12.81
CA ASN A 143 5.63 26.06 -12.38
C ASN A 143 7.13 26.31 -12.64
N PRO A 144 7.52 26.97 -13.74
CA PRO A 144 8.85 27.54 -13.87
C PRO A 144 8.93 28.79 -12.97
N HIS A 145 9.91 28.80 -12.07
CA HIS A 145 10.18 29.86 -11.12
C HIS A 145 10.57 31.18 -11.81
N THR A 146 9.84 32.25 -11.49
CA THR A 146 10.40 33.59 -11.23
C THR A 146 11.07 33.61 -9.87
#